data_AF-A0A7C5LLB4-F1
#
_entry.id   AF-A0A7C5LLB4-F1
#
_cell.length_a   1.000
_cell.length_b   1.000
_cell.length_c   1.000
_cell.angle_alpha   90.00
_cell.angle_beta   90.00
_cell.angle_gamma   90.00
#
_symmetry.space_group_name_H-M   'P 1'
#
loop_
_entity.id
_entity.type
_entity.pdbx_description
1 polymer ?
#
loop_
_entity_poly.entity_id
_entity_poly.type
_entity_poly.pdbx_seq_one_letter_code
_entity_poly.pdbx_strand_id
1 'polypeptide(L)'
;MKVRISSWVFAAFFLLAGAYSFVLLPKFRAIYQDLYAKDTALPFLTRLVFGITPFGWLLLACMLAALLILRDVRGKPRLLPSWAALGILIASGVLVVYALFSPLIVTIGSMGAR
;
A
#
# COMPACT_ATOMS: atom_id res chain seq x y z
N MET A 1 27.53 -18.80 2.68
CA MET A 1 26.66 -17.63 2.45
C MET A 1 25.24 -18.11 2.17
N LYS A 2 24.38 -18.20 3.19
CA LYS A 2 22.99 -18.69 3.02
C LYS A 2 22.10 -17.52 2.59
N VAL A 3 21.76 -17.52 1.30
CA VAL A 3 20.65 -16.83 0.62
C VAL A 3 20.31 -15.41 1.13
N ARG A 4 21.09 -14.42 0.67
CA ARG A 4 20.76 -12.97 0.73
C ARG A 4 19.83 -12.51 -0.39
N ILE A 5 19.46 -13.41 -1.30
CA ILE A 5 18.66 -13.11 -2.49
C ILE A 5 17.25 -12.64 -2.10
N SER A 6 16.71 -13.09 -0.96
CA SER A 6 15.34 -12.74 -0.59
C SER A 6 15.17 -11.25 -0.28
N SER A 7 16.11 -10.60 0.42
CA SER A 7 16.01 -9.19 0.82
C SER A 7 15.90 -8.25 -0.37
N TRP A 8 16.73 -8.48 -1.39
CA TRP A 8 16.77 -7.69 -2.62
C TRP A 8 15.53 -7.89 -3.47
N VAL A 9 15.02 -9.13 -3.54
CA VAL A 9 13.76 -9.45 -4.22
C VAL A 9 12.59 -8.73 -3.53
N PHE A 10 12.54 -8.73 -2.19
CA PHE A 10 11.52 -7.97 -1.46
C PHE A 10 11.63 -6.46 -1.69
N ALA A 11 12.84 -5.90 -1.65
CA ALA A 11 13.07 -4.48 -1.93
C ALA A 11 12.63 -4.09 -3.35
N ALA A 12 12.94 -4.92 -4.35
CA ALA A 12 12.48 -4.72 -5.73
C ALA A 12 10.95 -4.77 -5.81
N PHE A 13 10.31 -5.70 -5.10
CA PHE A 13 8.85 -5.81 -5.03
C PHE A 13 8.19 -4.56 -4.44
N PHE A 14 8.79 -3.99 -3.37
CA PHE A 14 8.32 -2.73 -2.78
C PHE A 14 8.41 -1.59 -3.78
N LEU A 15 9.54 -1.44 -4.47
CA LEU A 15 9.72 -0.38 -5.46
C LEU A 15 8.75 -0.52 -6.64
N LEU A 16 8.53 -1.75 -7.12
CA LEU A 16 7.55 -2.03 -8.17
C LEU A 16 6.13 -1.71 -7.70
N ALA A 17 5.76 -2.08 -6.47
CA ALA A 17 4.45 -1.74 -5.90
C ALA A 17 4.26 -0.22 -5.75
N GLY A 18 5.29 0.48 -5.28
CA GLY A 18 5.32 1.94 -5.18
C GLY A 18 5.19 2.61 -6.56
N ALA A 19 5.92 2.14 -7.56
CA ALA A 19 5.82 2.63 -8.93
C ALA A 19 4.44 2.34 -9.55
N TYR A 20 3.89 1.15 -9.30
CA TYR A 20 2.58 0.75 -9.81
C TYR A 20 1.45 1.62 -9.24
N SER A 21 1.65 2.22 -8.05
CA SER A 21 0.70 3.15 -7.46
C SER A 21 0.41 4.37 -8.34
N PHE A 22 1.36 4.82 -9.18
CA PHE A 22 1.15 5.90 -10.14
C PHE A 22 0.16 5.55 -11.25
N VAL A 23 0.01 4.27 -11.58
CA VAL A 23 -0.98 3.81 -12.56
C VAL A 23 -2.30 3.50 -11.86
N LEU A 24 -2.23 2.89 -10.68
CA LEU A 24 -3.40 2.41 -9.95
C LEU A 24 -4.22 3.57 -9.35
N LEU A 25 -3.59 4.49 -8.63
CA LEU A 25 -4.28 5.55 -7.89
C LEU A 25 -5.09 6.48 -8.80
N PRO A 26 -4.61 6.95 -9.97
CA PRO A 26 -5.42 7.79 -10.85
C PRO A 26 -6.62 7.06 -11.43
N LYS A 27 -6.44 5.79 -11.82
CA LYS A 27 -7.54 4.95 -12.32
C LYS A 27 -8.62 4.76 -11.26
N PHE A 28 -8.22 4.43 -10.04
CA PHE A 28 -9.16 4.30 -8.94
C PHE A 28 -9.81 5.64 -8.60
N ARG A 29 -9.06 6.75 -8.58
CA ARG A 29 -9.62 8.08 -8.35
C ARG A 29 -10.69 8.43 -9.38
N ALA A 30 -10.49 8.11 -10.65
CA ALA A 30 -11.49 8.33 -11.70
C ALA A 30 -12.77 7.52 -11.46
N ILE A 31 -12.64 6.22 -11.15
CA ILE A 31 -13.77 5.35 -10.79
C ILE A 31 -14.52 5.89 -9.56
N TYR A 32 -13.77 6.33 -8.55
CA TYR A 32 -14.33 6.86 -7.32
C TYR A 32 -15.03 8.20 -7.50
N GLN A 33 -14.47 9.09 -8.32
CA GLN A 33 -15.11 10.35 -8.65
C GLN A 33 -16.42 10.13 -9.39
N ASP A 34 -16.50 9.14 -10.29
CA ASP A 34 -17.73 8.80 -11.01
C ASP A 34 -18.80 8.20 -10.07
N LEU A 35 -18.40 7.26 -9.19
CA LEU A 35 -19.32 6.63 -8.23
C LEU A 35 -19.84 7.59 -7.13
N TYR A 36 -19.02 8.56 -6.71
CA TYR A 36 -19.32 9.46 -5.59
C TYR A 36 -19.58 10.92 -6.04
N ALA A 37 -19.74 11.16 -7.36
CA ALA A 37 -20.05 12.48 -7.93
C ALA A 37 -21.39 13.07 -7.41
N LYS A 38 -22.26 12.24 -6.83
CA LYS A 38 -23.53 12.64 -6.24
C LYS A 38 -23.45 12.55 -4.70
N ASP A 39 -23.02 13.64 -4.08
CA ASP A 39 -23.24 14.01 -2.67
C ASP A 39 -22.77 13.07 -1.55
N THR A 40 -22.00 12.01 -1.85
CA THR A 40 -21.50 11.10 -0.82
C THR A 40 -20.03 11.34 -0.50
N ALA A 41 -19.78 11.72 0.75
CA ALA A 41 -18.44 11.87 1.29
C ALA A 41 -17.65 10.55 1.17
N LEU A 42 -16.51 10.59 0.46
CA LEU A 42 -15.56 9.48 0.43
C LEU A 42 -15.21 9.03 1.86
N PRO A 43 -15.16 7.71 2.15
CA PRO A 43 -14.77 7.19 3.45
C PRO A 43 -13.41 7.72 3.90
N PHE A 44 -13.23 7.88 5.22
CA PHE A 44 -12.02 8.44 5.81
C PHE A 44 -10.75 7.73 5.34
N LEU A 45 -10.75 6.39 5.30
CA LEU A 45 -9.62 5.60 4.82
C LEU A 45 -9.26 5.92 3.37
N THR A 46 -10.26 6.03 2.50
CA THR A 46 -10.08 6.31 1.07
C THR A 46 -9.52 7.72 0.85
N ARG A 47 -9.98 8.70 1.65
CA ARG A 47 -9.39 10.06 1.65
C ARG A 47 -7.94 10.05 2.09
N LEU A 48 -7.60 9.27 3.12
CA LEU A 48 -6.23 9.17 3.63
C LEU A 48 -5.30 8.54 2.58
N VAL A 49 -5.75 7.47 1.92
CA VAL A 49 -4.97 6.80 0.86
C VAL A 49 -4.76 7.69 -0.36
N PHE A 50 -5.79 8.42 -0.81
CA PHE A 50 -5.62 9.39 -1.90
C PHE A 50 -4.83 10.64 -1.48
N GLY A 51 -4.91 11.03 -0.21
CA GLY A 51 -4.21 12.20 0.34
C GLY A 51 -2.69 12.05 0.38
N ILE A 52 -2.18 10.83 0.55
CA ILE A 52 -0.73 10.53 0.54
C ILE A 52 -0.10 10.78 -0.85
N THR A 53 -0.90 10.86 -1.92
CA THR A 53 -0.47 10.98 -3.32
C THR A 53 0.41 9.81 -3.80
N PRO A 54 0.51 9.55 -5.12
CA PRO A 54 1.39 8.49 -5.63
C PRO A 54 2.85 8.65 -5.21
N PHE A 55 3.32 9.90 -5.10
CA PHE A 55 4.66 10.20 -4.62
C PHE A 55 4.90 9.80 -3.17
N GLY A 56 3.92 10.01 -2.28
CA GLY A 56 4.05 9.57 -0.88
C GLY A 56 4.12 8.05 -0.76
N TRP A 57 3.35 7.32 -1.57
CA TRP A 57 3.41 5.87 -1.63
C TRP A 57 4.75 5.35 -2.17
N LEU A 58 5.29 5.99 -3.20
CA LEU A 58 6.63 5.69 -3.71
C LEU A 58 7.70 5.96 -2.66
N LEU A 59 7.62 7.10 -1.97
CA LEU A 59 8.59 7.46 -0.94
C LEU A 59 8.55 6.48 0.23
N LEU A 60 7.36 6.04 0.64
CA LEU A 60 7.18 4.98 1.64
C LEU A 60 7.82 3.67 1.17
N ALA A 61 7.58 3.27 -0.08
CA ALA A 61 8.19 2.08 -0.67
C ALA A 61 9.72 2.18 -0.72
N CYS A 62 10.27 3.33 -1.11
CA CYS A 62 11.70 3.60 -1.10
C CYS A 62 12.29 3.52 0.31
N MET A 63 11.63 4.11 1.32
CA MET A 63 12.07 4.02 2.71
C MET A 63 12.08 2.57 3.22
N LEU A 64 11.06 1.78 2.90
CA LEU A 64 10.98 0.37 3.29
C LEU A 64 12.04 -0.49 2.58
N ALA A 65 12.24 -0.26 1.27
CA ALA A 65 13.30 -0.92 0.51
C ALA A 65 14.69 -0.56 1.06
N ALA A 66 14.94 0.72 1.36
CA ALA A 66 16.18 1.18 1.96
C ALA A 66 16.42 0.57 3.34
N LEU A 67 15.38 0.49 4.20
CA LEU A 67 15.47 -0.17 5.51
C LEU A 67 15.81 -1.66 5.40
N LEU A 68 15.21 -2.36 4.43
CA LEU A 68 15.50 -3.77 4.15
C LEU A 68 16.96 -3.96 3.72
N ILE A 69 17.45 -3.14 2.78
CA ILE A 69 18.83 -3.21 2.29
C ILE A 69 19.81 -2.83 3.41
N LEU A 70 19.55 -1.75 4.16
CA LEU A 70 20.41 -1.27 5.24
C LEU A 70 20.54 -2.31 6.36
N ARG A 71 19.47 -3.05 6.65
CA ARG A 71 19.48 -4.17 7.59
C ARG A 71 20.38 -5.31 7.10
N ASP A 72 20.31 -5.67 5.82
CA ASP A 72 21.15 -6.73 5.25
C ASP A 72 22.64 -6.34 5.25
N VAL A 73 22.94 -5.07 4.93
CA VAL A 73 24.31 -4.53 4.94
C VAL A 73 24.89 -4.45 6.35
N ARG A 74 24.11 -4.09 7.37
CA ARG A 74 24.63 -3.91 8.74
C ARG A 74 24.95 -5.21 9.47
N GLY A 75 24.51 -6.38 9.00
CA GLY A 75 24.86 -7.70 9.55
C GLY A 75 24.43 -7.96 11.02
N LYS A 76 23.93 -6.95 11.74
CA LYS A 76 23.46 -7.03 13.12
C LYS A 76 21.93 -7.15 13.14
N PRO A 77 21.35 -8.27 13.59
CA PRO A 77 19.92 -8.56 13.46
C PRO A 77 18.99 -7.80 14.45
N ARG A 78 19.43 -6.68 15.03
CA ARG A 78 18.76 -6.14 16.23
C ARG A 78 17.55 -5.23 16.02
N LEU A 79 17.30 -4.71 14.81
CA LEU A 79 16.31 -3.63 14.65
C LEU A 79 14.92 -4.08 14.19
N LEU A 80 14.79 -5.09 13.34
CA LEU A 80 13.50 -5.71 13.03
C LEU A 80 13.72 -7.10 12.46
N PRO A 81 12.95 -8.12 12.82
CA PRO A 81 12.99 -9.45 12.20
C PRO A 81 12.44 -9.45 10.77
N SER A 82 12.84 -10.40 9.91
CA SER A 82 12.46 -10.43 8.48
C SER A 82 10.96 -10.62 8.28
N TRP A 83 10.34 -11.37 9.19
CA TRP A 83 8.90 -11.57 9.27
C TRP A 83 8.15 -10.29 9.63
N ALA A 84 8.73 -9.35 10.37
CA ALA A 84 8.09 -8.08 10.66
C ALA A 84 8.04 -7.16 9.42
N ALA A 85 9.07 -7.16 8.59
CA ALA A 85 9.05 -6.44 7.30
C ALA A 85 8.02 -7.05 6.33
N LEU A 86 7.90 -8.39 6.30
CA LEU A 86 6.84 -9.08 5.56
C LEU A 86 5.44 -8.73 6.11
N GLY A 87 5.31 -8.64 7.43
CA GLY A 87 4.08 -8.18 8.09
C GLY A 87 3.69 -6.76 7.69
N ILE A 88 4.65 -5.84 7.59
CA ILE A 88 4.42 -4.47 7.10
C ILE A 88 4.02 -4.46 5.62
N LEU A 89 4.63 -5.31 4.79
CA LEU A 89 4.24 -5.47 3.37
C LEU A 89 2.78 -5.95 3.26
N ILE A 90 2.44 -7.02 3.97
CA ILE A 90 1.08 -7.59 3.94
C ILE A 90 0.08 -6.57 4.52
N ALA A 91 0.39 -5.94 5.64
CA ALA A 91 -0.48 -4.95 6.26
C ALA A 91 -0.69 -3.73 5.35
N SER A 92 0.36 -3.20 4.71
CA SER A 92 0.23 -2.07 3.77
C SER A 92 -0.57 -2.46 2.52
N GLY A 93 -0.34 -3.65 1.96
CA GLY A 93 -1.11 -4.19 0.85
C GLY A 93 -2.59 -4.38 1.21
N VAL A 94 -2.87 -5.00 2.35
CA VAL A 94 -4.23 -5.18 2.88
C VAL A 94 -4.90 -3.83 3.14
N LEU A 95 -4.17 -2.85 3.66
CA LEU A 95 -4.73 -1.52 3.94
C LEU A 95 -5.05 -0.76 2.65
N VAL A 96 -4.22 -0.87 1.61
CA VAL A 96 -4.48 -0.32 0.28
C VAL A 96 -5.68 -1.02 -0.37
N VAL A 97 -5.71 -2.36 -0.38
CA VAL A 97 -6.84 -3.14 -0.92
C VAL A 97 -8.12 -2.78 -0.14
N TYR A 98 -8.07 -2.81 1.18
CA TYR A 98 -9.23 -2.48 2.00
C TYR A 98 -9.67 -1.03 1.79
N ALA A 99 -8.78 -0.06 1.65
CA ALA A 99 -9.17 1.32 1.33
C ALA A 99 -9.78 1.47 -0.08
N LEU A 100 -9.31 0.66 -1.03
CA LEU A 100 -9.77 0.65 -2.41
C LEU A 100 -11.07 -0.14 -2.62
N PHE A 101 -11.42 -1.06 -1.73
CA PHE A 101 -12.64 -1.89 -1.80
C PHE A 101 -13.65 -1.61 -0.68
N SER A 102 -13.26 -0.93 0.40
CA SER A 102 -14.13 -0.44 1.48
C SER A 102 -15.36 0.30 0.95
N PRO A 103 -15.22 1.22 -0.01
CA PRO A 103 -16.36 1.94 -0.53
C PRO A 103 -17.36 1.01 -1.22
N LEU A 104 -16.91 0.05 -2.03
CA LEU A 104 -17.75 -1.00 -2.65
C LEU A 104 -18.54 -1.81 -1.62
N ILE A 105 -17.90 -2.16 -0.49
CA ILE A 105 -18.56 -2.89 0.60
C ILE A 105 -19.65 -2.02 1.25
N VAL A 106 -19.40 -0.72 1.43
CA VAL A 106 -20.38 0.23 1.98
C VAL A 106 -21.56 0.43 1.02
N THR A 107 -21.32 0.55 -0.30
CA THR A 107 -22.40 0.70 -1.29
C THR A 107 -23.23 -0.56 -1.46
N ILE A 108 -22.62 -1.75 -1.41
CA ILE A 108 -23.35 -3.04 -1.46
C ILE A 108 -24.16 -3.24 -0.18
N GLY A 109 -23.59 -2.91 0.98
CA GLY A 109 -24.28 -2.99 2.26
C GLY A 109 -25.49 -2.07 2.37
N SER A 110 -25.44 -0.89 1.74
CA SER A 110 -26.59 0.05 1.74
C SER A 110 -27.68 -0.31 0.72
N MET A 111 -27.36 -1.10 -0.31
CA MET A 111 -28.37 -1.66 -1.24
C MET A 111 -29.08 -2.89 -0.67
N GLY A 112 -28.42 -3.71 0.15
CA GLY A 112 -29.03 -4.88 0.80
C GLY A 112 -29.92 -4.55 2.02
N ALA A 113 -29.96 -3.29 2.44
CA ALA A 113 -30.78 -2.82 3.57
C ALA A 113 -32.11 -2.18 3.14
N ARG A 114 -32.53 -2.34 1.88
CA ARG A 114 -33.83 -1.92 1.35
C ARG A 114 -34.70 -3.11 0.98
#